data_AF-A0A1Q8LAZ7-F1
#
_entry.id   AF-A0A1Q8LAZ7-F1
#
_cell.length_a   1.000
_cell.length_b   1.000
_cell.length_c   1.000
_cell.angle_alpha   90.00
_cell.angle_beta   90.00
_cell.angle_gamma   90.00
#
_symmetry.space_group_name_H-M   'P 1'
#
loop_
_entity.id
_entity.type
_entity.pdbx_description
1 polymer ?
#
loop_
_entity_poly.entity_id
_entity_poly.type
_entity_poly.pdbx_seq_one_letter_code
_entity_poly.pdbx_strand_id
1 'polypeptide(L)' 'MGLPRRRAAARAVNDVVRGVDVRAFGEGWTVSFLSGYYTLCHTLDELLDAVAPSGERELLRSTVLAAADGSAGRD' A
#
# COMPACT_ATOMS: atom_id res chain seq x y z
N MET A 1 -4.37 -9.80 6.65
CA MET A 1 -3.10 -10.02 5.93
C MET A 1 -1.97 -10.20 6.94
N GLY A 2 -1.04 -11.12 6.71
CA GLY A 2 0.20 -11.16 7.52
C GLY A 2 1.08 -9.94 7.25
N LEU A 3 1.97 -9.60 8.20
CA LEU A 3 2.97 -8.53 8.06
C LEU A 3 3.79 -8.58 6.74
N PRO A 4 4.26 -9.74 6.23
CA PRO A 4 4.99 -9.80 4.96
C PRO A 4 4.15 -9.35 3.76
N ARG A 5 2.89 -9.82 3.69
CA ARG A 5 1.90 -9.39 2.69
C ARG A 5 1.70 -7.87 2.71
N ARG A 6 1.58 -7.28 3.91
CA ARG A 6 1.43 -5.82 4.06
C ARG A 6 2.66 -5.05 3.62
N ARG A 7 3.87 -5.55 3.91
CA ARG A 7 5.13 -4.92 3.47
C ARG A 7 5.27 -4.93 1.96
N ALA A 8 4.91 -6.04 1.30
CA ALA A 8 4.94 -6.11 -0.15
C ALA A 8 3.91 -5.16 -0.79
N ALA A 9 2.71 -5.07 -0.20
CA ALA A 9 1.71 -4.10 -0.62
C ALA A 9 2.23 -2.66 -0.52
N ALA A 10 2.83 -2.30 0.62
CA ALA A 10 3.45 -0.99 0.82
C ALA A 10 4.52 -0.71 -0.24
N ARG A 11 5.40 -1.69 -0.49
CA ARG A 11 6.47 -1.55 -1.48
C ARG A 11 5.93 -1.35 -2.90
N ALA A 12 4.88 -2.07 -3.28
CA ALA A 12 4.23 -1.90 -4.58
C ALA A 12 3.62 -0.49 -4.72
N VAL A 13 3.00 0.04 -3.67
CA VAL A 13 2.48 1.41 -3.69
C VAL A 13 3.61 2.44 -3.85
N ASN A 14 4.71 2.31 -3.12
CA ASN A 14 5.87 3.22 -3.26
C ASN A 14 6.54 3.16 -4.65
N ASP A 15 6.45 2.01 -5.32
CA ASP A 15 7.00 1.84 -6.67
C ASP A 15 6.16 2.56 -7.72
N VAL A 16 4.82 2.43 -7.62
CA VAL A 16 3.85 2.98 -8.57
C VAL A 16 3.54 4.45 -8.29
N VAL A 17 3.25 4.81 -7.04
CA VAL A 17 2.80 6.14 -6.65
C VAL A 17 4.01 6.97 -6.23
N ARG A 18 4.28 8.02 -7.00
CA ARG A 18 5.34 8.99 -6.67
C ARG A 18 4.79 10.05 -5.71
N GLY A 19 5.65 10.48 -4.78
CA GLY A 19 5.34 11.55 -3.84
C GLY A 19 4.66 11.12 -2.54
N VAL A 20 4.61 9.81 -2.29
CA VAL A 20 4.19 9.21 -1.02
C VAL A 20 5.25 8.22 -0.53
N ASP A 21 5.41 8.11 0.79
CA ASP A 21 6.14 7.04 1.48
C ASP A 21 5.15 6.18 2.26
N VAL A 22 5.00 4.91 1.87
CA VAL A 22 4.10 3.97 2.55
C VAL A 22 4.90 2.96 3.37
N ARG A 23 4.59 2.86 4.66
CA ARG A 23 5.23 1.93 5.59
C ARG A 23 4.20 1.02 6.26
N ALA A 24 4.38 -0.29 6.11
CA ALA A 24 3.54 -1.28 6.78
C ALA A 24 3.94 -1.47 8.25
N PHE A 25 2.94 -1.63 9.12
CA PHE A 25 3.10 -2.01 10.53
C PHE A 25 2.18 -3.18 10.89
N GLY A 26 2.18 -3.60 12.15
CA GLY A 26 1.45 -4.78 12.63
C GLY A 26 -0.04 -4.78 12.26
N GLU A 27 -0.66 -3.61 12.28
CA GLU A 27 -2.11 -3.46 12.16
C GLU A 27 -2.54 -2.70 10.89
N GLY A 28 -1.61 -2.13 10.12
CA GLY A 28 -1.96 -1.33 8.94
C GLY A 28 -0.77 -0.74 8.18
N TRP A 29 -0.96 0.46 7.64
CA TRP A 29 0.02 1.25 6.92
C TRP A 29 0.01 2.71 7.36
N THR A 30 1.20 3.30 7.44
CA THR A 30 1.37 4.74 7.52
C THR A 30 1.70 5.25 6.12
N VAL A 31 1.00 6.29 5.67
CA VAL A 31 1.23 6.96 4.38
C VAL A 31 1.71 8.36 4.69
N SER A 32 2.93 8.70 4.25
CA SER A 32 3.51 10.04 4.42
C SER A 32 3.54 10.72 3.06
N PHE A 33 2.89 11.88 2.93
CA PHE A 33 2.90 12.66 1.70
C PHE A 33 4.07 13.64 1.72
N LEU A 34 4.65 13.94 0.55
CA LEU A 34 5.69 14.98 0.42
C LEU A 34 5.24 16.36 0.93
N SER A 35 3.93 16.60 0.99
CA SER A 35 3.33 17.81 1.56
C SER A 35 3.55 17.95 3.09
N GLY A 36 4.06 16.91 3.76
CA GLY A 36 4.35 16.92 5.20
C GLY A 36 3.21 16.37 6.08
N TYR A 37 2.08 15.99 5.47
CA TYR A 37 0.99 15.30 6.15
C TYR A 37 1.21 13.78 6.10
N TYR A 38 0.72 13.08 7.12
CA TYR A 38 0.65 11.63 7.10
C TYR A 38 -0.76 11.17 7.45
N THR A 39 -1.13 10.00 6.95
CA THR A 39 -2.37 9.30 7.32
C THR A 39 -2.06 7.86 7.74
N LEU A 40 -2.94 7.31 8.56
CA LEU A 40 -2.90 5.93 9.01
C LEU A 40 -4.06 5.18 8.37
N CYS A 41 -3.74 4.09 7.67
CA CYS A 41 -4.70 3.25 6.97
C CYS A 41 -4.67 1.86 7.63
N HIS A 42 -5.78 1.40 8.20
CA HIS A 42 -5.85 0.08 8.82
C HIS A 42 -6.22 -1.01 7.80
N THR A 43 -6.87 -0.60 6.71
CA THR A 43 -7.27 -1.47 5.62
C THR A 43 -6.54 -1.13 4.32
N LEU A 44 -6.49 -2.12 3.42
CA LEU A 44 -5.94 -1.92 2.08
C LEU A 44 -6.80 -0.94 1.27
N ASP A 45 -8.11 -0.91 1.50
CA ASP A 45 -9.01 -0.01 0.79
C ASP A 45 -8.75 1.45 1.16
N GLU A 46 -8.60 1.76 2.45
CA GLU A 46 -8.18 3.08 2.93
C GLU A 46 -6.81 3.49 2.37
N LEU A 47 -5.86 2.56 2.29
CA LEU A 47 -4.56 2.83 1.70
C LEU A 47 -4.70 3.24 0.23
N LEU A 48 -5.47 2.49 -0.55
CA LEU A 48 -5.69 2.75 -1.97
C LEU A 48 -6.45 4.05 -2.21
N ASP A 49 -7.45 4.34 -1.38
CA ASP A 49 -8.21 5.59 -1.41
C ASP A 49 -7.32 6.81 -1.12
N ALA A 50 -6.39 6.67 -0.16
CA ALA A 50 -5.48 7.74 0.21
C ALA A 50 -4.41 8.06 -0.85
N VAL A 51 -3.99 7.08 -1.66
CA VAL A 51 -2.85 7.23 -2.58
C VAL A 51 -3.21 7.31 -4.05
N ALA A 52 -4.41 6.89 -4.46
CA ALA A 52 -4.80 6.83 -5.86
C ALA A 52 -6.13 7.55 -6.14
N PRO A 53 -6.19 8.40 -7.20
CA PRO A 53 -7.46 8.91 -7.70
C PRO A 53 -8.32 7.76 -8.26
N SER A 54 -9.64 7.92 -8.21
CA SER A 54 -10.63 6.85 -8.42
C SER A 54 -10.49 6.09 -9.75
N GLY A 55 -9.90 6.69 -10.79
CA GLY A 55 -9.69 6.08 -12.11
C GLY A 55 -8.54 5.08 -12.19
N GLU A 56 -7.52 5.20 -11.34
CA GLU A 56 -6.33 4.32 -11.34
C GLU A 56 -6.38 3.28 -10.21
N ARG A 57 -7.38 3.40 -9.34
CA ARG A 57 -7.53 2.59 -8.12
C ARG A 57 -7.62 1.09 -8.41
N GLU A 58 -8.35 0.66 -9.43
CA GLU A 58 -8.50 -0.77 -9.74
C GLU A 58 -7.19 -1.40 -10.24
N LEU A 59 -6.45 -0.68 -11.08
CA LEU A 59 -5.14 -1.12 -11.58
C LEU A 59 -4.12 -1.21 -10.45
N LEU A 60 -4.10 -0.20 -9.57
CA LEU A 60 -3.24 -0.20 -8.39
C LEU A 60 -3.62 -1.34 -7.43
N ARG A 61 -4.93 -1.55 -7.19
CA ARG A 61 -5.44 -2.65 -6.36
C ARG A 61 -4.96 -4.00 -6.86
N SER A 62 -5.06 -4.26 -8.17
CA SER A 62 -4.62 -5.51 -8.79
C SER A 62 -3.12 -5.73 -8.61
N THR A 63 -2.31 -4.68 -8.86
CA THR A 63 -0.85 -4.71 -8.69
C THR A 63 -0.45 -4.99 -7.25
N VAL A 64 -1.08 -4.30 -6.30
CA VAL A 64 -0.80 -4.43 -4.87
C VAL A 64 -1.18 -5.82 -4.35
N LEU A 65 -2.33 -6.35 -4.79
CA LEU A 65 -2.77 -7.70 -4.43
C LEU A 65 -1.82 -8.77 -5.00
N ALA A 66 -1.38 -8.63 -6.26
CA ALA A 66 -0.42 -9.56 -6.87
C ALA A 66 0.93 -9.55 -6.13
N ALA A 67 1.44 -8.37 -5.75
CA ALA A 67 2.67 -8.25 -4.97
C ALA A 67 2.53 -8.87 -3.57
N ALA A 68 1.38 -8.66 -2.92
CA ALA A 68 1.07 -9.26 -1.63
C ALA A 68 0.97 -10.80 -1.73
N ASP A 69 0.36 -11.33 -2.79
CA ASP A 69 0.20 -12.77 -2.96
C ASP A 69 1.55 -13.48 -3.22
N GLY A 70 2.38 -12.92 -4.10
CA GLY A 70 3.70 -13.47 -4.41
C GLY A 70 4.69 -13.45 -3.23
N SER A 71 4.43 -12.65 -2.19
CA SER A 71 5.24 -12.62 -0.96
C SER A 71 4.76 -13.57 0.13
N ALA A 72 3.60 -14.21 -0.04
CA ALA A 72 3.13 -15.26 0.86
C ALA A 72 3.51 -16.68 0.42
N GLY A 73 3.90 -16.87 -0.84
CA GLY A 73 4.41 -18.14 -1.37
C GLY A 73 5.92 -18.33 -1.22
N ARG A 74 6.59 -17.43 -0.49
CA ARG A 74 8.03 -17.51 -0.19
C ARG A 74 8.23 -17.72 1.30
N ASP A 75 7.73 -18.84 1.80
CA ASP A 75 8.09 -19.42 3.10
C ASP A 75 8.17 -20.94 2.93
#